data_AF-A0A9W9MGR9-F1
#
_entry.id   AF-A0A9W9MGR9-F1
#
_cell.length_a   1.000
_cell.length_b   1.000
_cell.length_c   1.000
_cell.angle_alpha   90.00
_cell.angle_beta   90.00
_cell.angle_gamma   90.00
#
_symmetry.space_group_name_H-M   'P 1'
#
loop_
_entity.id
_entity.type
_entity.pdbx_description
1 polymer ?
#
loop_
_entity_poly.entity_id
_entity_poly.type
_entity_poly.pdbx_seq_one_letter_code
_entity_poly.pdbx_strand_id
1 'polypeptide(L)' 'MSLRPGGRVSLMGGYENLEILNLFVTRCNITFKGNWMYERHYILALIKMVEKGNLRLKEEDGCYVVGEFGLDQWGH' A
#
# COMPACT_ATOMS: atom_id res chain seq x y z
N MET A 1 0.42 -19.28 -6.28
CA MET A 1 1.10 -18.80 -5.04
C MET A 1 2.31 -17.99 -5.47
N SER A 2 2.24 -16.66 -5.31
CA SER A 2 3.14 -15.70 -6.01
C SER A 2 4.34 -15.24 -5.19
N LEU A 3 4.43 -15.62 -3.90
CA LEU A 3 5.57 -15.28 -3.05
C LEU A 3 6.66 -16.34 -3.17
N ARG A 4 7.92 -15.90 -3.26
CA ARG A 4 9.08 -16.77 -3.11
C ARG A 4 9.23 -17.26 -1.66
N PRO A 5 9.91 -18.40 -1.42
CA PRO A 5 10.30 -18.81 -0.06
C PRO A 5 11.05 -17.68 0.68
N GLY A 6 10.73 -17.49 1.96
CA GLY A 6 11.20 -16.36 2.77
C GLY A 6 10.56 -15.01 2.44
N GLY A 7 9.53 -14.99 1.57
CA GLY A 7 8.82 -13.78 1.17
C GLY A 7 7.99 -13.16 2.31
N ARG A 8 7.57 -11.90 2.12
CA ARG A 8 6.76 -11.15 3.08
C ARG A 8 5.50 -10.58 2.44
N VAL A 9 4.38 -10.70 3.14
CA VAL A 9 3.15 -9.95 2.89
C VAL A 9 3.03 -8.82 3.90
N SER A 10 2.75 -7.60 3.43
CA SER A 10 2.42 -6.46 4.28
C SER A 10 0.95 -6.10 4.09
N LEU A 11 0.15 -6.27 5.14
CA LEU A 11 -1.29 -6.00 5.16
C LEU A 11 -1.49 -4.55 5.61
N MET A 12 -2.01 -3.69 4.73
CA MET A 12 -2.15 -2.24 4.95
C MET A 12 -3.61 -1.78 5.12
N GLY A 13 -4.56 -2.72 5.17
CA GLY A 13 -5.99 -2.44 5.31
C GLY A 13 -6.63 -3.27 6.42
N GLY A 14 -7.79 -2.85 6.90
CA GLY A 14 -8.59 -3.58 7.88
C GLY A 14 -9.55 -4.54 7.19
N TYR A 15 -9.15 -5.79 7.01
CA TYR A 15 -10.10 -6.88 6.75
C TYR A 15 -10.30 -7.66 8.05
N GLU A 16 -11.55 -7.90 8.44
CA GLU A 16 -11.85 -8.60 9.70
C GLU A 16 -11.35 -10.04 9.70
N ASN A 17 -11.53 -10.75 8.58
CA ASN A 17 -11.12 -12.14 8.41
C ASN A 17 -10.28 -12.29 7.14
N LEU A 18 -9.16 -13.02 7.26
CA LEU A 18 -8.29 -13.35 6.14
C LEU A 18 -8.01 -14.85 6.15
N GLU A 19 -8.48 -15.56 5.14
CA GLU A 19 -8.17 -16.98 4.97
C GLU A 19 -6.74 -17.14 4.44
N ILE A 20 -5.95 -17.97 5.13
CA ILE A 20 -4.53 -18.17 4.84
C ILE A 20 -4.26 -19.67 4.65
N LEU A 21 -3.60 -20.02 3.55
CA LEU A 21 -3.11 -21.38 3.27
C LEU A 21 -1.92 -21.74 4.16
N ASN A 22 -2.19 -22.23 5.38
CA ASN A 22 -1.18 -22.51 6.40
C ASN A 22 -0.01 -23.37 5.89
N LEU A 23 -0.27 -24.44 5.12
CA LEU A 23 0.78 -25.32 4.62
C LEU A 23 1.80 -24.60 3.74
N PHE A 24 1.35 -23.66 2.89
CA PHE A 24 2.24 -22.87 2.06
C PHE A 24 3.09 -21.91 2.91
N VAL A 25 2.46 -21.26 3.88
CA VAL A 25 3.12 -20.31 4.78
C VAL A 25 4.25 -20.98 5.55
N THR A 26 3.97 -22.13 6.17
CA THR A 26 4.96 -22.87 6.93
C THR A 26 6.07 -23.41 6.04
N ARG A 27 5.72 -24.09 4.93
CA ARG A 27 6.73 -24.73 4.05
C ARG A 27 7.65 -23.70 3.38
N CYS A 28 7.13 -22.52 3.06
CA CYS A 28 7.89 -21.47 2.39
C CYS A 28 8.40 -20.39 3.34
N ASN A 29 8.26 -20.55 4.66
CA ASN A 29 8.71 -19.59 5.67
C ASN A 29 8.25 -18.14 5.37
N ILE A 30 6.95 -17.98 5.10
CA ILE A 30 6.37 -16.68 4.72
C ILE A 30 6.12 -15.82 5.95
N THR A 31 6.50 -14.54 5.88
CA THR A 31 6.22 -13.54 6.93
C THR A 31 4.94 -12.77 6.65
N PHE A 32 4.06 -12.67 7.65
CA PHE A 32 2.94 -11.71 7.65
C PHE A 32 3.27 -10.51 8.53
N LYS A 33 3.10 -9.30 7.98
CA LYS A 33 3.24 -8.05 8.74
C LYS A 33 1.98 -7.22 8.58
N GLY A 34 1.29 -6.93 9.69
CA GLY A 34 0.30 -5.86 9.73
C GLY A 34 0.98 -4.50 9.78
N ASN A 35 0.47 -3.54 9.02
CA ASN A 35 0.90 -2.16 9.04
C ASN A 35 -0.35 -1.27 9.01
N TRP A 36 -0.51 -0.43 10.02
CA TRP A 36 -1.61 0.52 10.07
C TRP A 36 -1.12 1.90 9.63
N MET A 37 -1.68 2.41 8.54
CA MET A 37 -1.30 3.70 7.94
C MET A 37 0.22 3.81 7.71
N TYR A 38 0.78 5.00 7.94
CA TYR A 38 2.18 5.34 7.72
C TYR A 38 2.72 6.10 8.91
N GLU A 39 3.96 5.81 9.30
CA GLU A 39 4.73 6.64 10.21
C GLU A 39 5.23 7.92 9.49
N ARG A 40 5.47 8.98 10.27
CA ARG A 40 5.84 10.31 9.76
C ARG A 40 7.01 10.27 8.78
N HIS A 41 8.06 9.50 9.07
CA HIS A 41 9.25 9.45 8.22
C HIS A 41 8.98 8.81 6.85
N TYR A 42 8.00 7.90 6.75
CA TYR A 42 7.61 7.32 5.46
C TYR A 42 6.94 8.35 4.56
N ILE A 43 6.07 9.21 5.12
CA ILE A 43 5.44 10.30 4.37
C ILE A 43 6.48 11.32 3.90
N LEU A 44 7.41 11.70 4.78
CA LEU A 44 8.49 12.63 4.40
C LEU A 44 9.40 12.03 3.31
N ALA A 45 9.64 10.72 3.33
CA ALA A 45 10.38 10.05 2.26
C ALA A 45 9.59 10.04 0.94
N LEU A 46 8.29 9.79 0.98
CA LEU A 46 7.41 9.84 -0.20
C LEU A 46 7.45 11.22 -0.87
N ILE A 47 7.26 12.29 -0.09
CA ILE A 47 7.32 13.68 -0.59
C ILE A 47 8.67 13.93 -1.29
N LYS A 48 9.78 13.56 -0.65
CA LYS A 48 11.12 13.72 -1.25
C LYS A 48 11.30 12.95 -2.55
N MET A 49 10.70 11.76 -2.68
CA MET A 49 10.75 11.01 -3.94
C MET A 49 10.01 11.73 -5.06
N VAL A 50 8.89 12.39 -4.74
CA VAL A 50 8.15 13.20 -5.70
C VAL A 50 8.94 14.45 -6.09
N GLU A 51 9.43 15.21 -5.11
CA GLU A 51 10.20 16.43 -5.33
C GLU A 51 11.48 16.21 -6.16
N LYS A 52 12.13 15.05 -5.97
CA LYS A 52 13.33 14.66 -6.73
C LYS A 52 13.03 14.03 -8.09
N GLY A 53 11.75 13.80 -8.41
CA GLY A 53 11.34 13.14 -9.65
C GLY A 53 11.57 11.63 -9.70
N ASN A 54 11.89 10.99 -8.56
CA ASN A 54 11.96 9.53 -8.47
C ASN A 54 10.56 8.89 -8.56
N LEU A 55 9.54 9.59 -8.07
CA LEU A 55 8.14 9.23 -8.23
C LEU A 55 7.43 10.37 -8.97
N ARG A 56 6.94 10.11 -10.18
CA ARG A 56 6.25 11.13 -11.00
C ARG A 56 4.75 11.00 -10.79
N LEU A 57 4.07 12.12 -10.59
CA LEU A 57 2.61 12.20 -10.37
C LEU A 57 1.90 12.88 -11.53
N LYS A 58 2.39 12.66 -12.76
CA LYS A 58 1.80 13.21 -13.97
C LYS A 58 0.90 12.18 -14.65
N GLU A 59 -0.04 12.65 -15.46
CA GLU A 59 -0.96 11.80 -16.24
C GLU A 59 -0.20 10.86 -17.20
N GLU A 60 0.89 11.35 -17.81
CA GLU A 60 1.77 10.56 -18.68
C GLU A 60 2.43 9.36 -17.96
N ASP A 61 2.50 9.42 -16.62
CA ASP A 61 3.06 8.38 -15.76
C ASP A 61 1.98 7.53 -15.07
N GLY A 62 0.71 7.66 -15.47
CA GLY A 62 -0.41 6.86 -14.96
C GLY A 62 -1.08 7.41 -13.70
N CYS A 63 -0.81 8.66 -13.32
CA CYS A 63 -1.44 9.32 -12.17
C CYS A 63 -2.49 10.32 -12.64
N TYR A 64 -3.75 10.10 -12.28
CA TYR A 64 -4.90 10.90 -12.75
C TYR A 64 -5.73 11.40 -11.58
N VAL A 65 -6.22 12.64 -11.68
CA VAL A 65 -7.27 13.15 -10.80
C VAL A 65 -8.60 12.62 -11.33
N VAL A 66 -9.22 11.70 -10.59
CA VAL A 66 -10.49 11.05 -11.00
C VAL A 66 -11.73 11.86 -10.65
N GLY A 67 -11.56 12.97 -9.92
CA GLY A 67 -12.63 13.89 -9.56
C GLY A 67 -12.15 14.95 -8.58
N GLU A 68 -12.77 16.13 -8.67
CA GLU A 68 -12.62 17.21 -7.71
C GLU A 68 -13.99 17.47 -7.10
N PHE A 69 -14.04 17.49 -5.76
CA PHE A 69 -15.29 17.64 -5.03
C PHE A 69 -15.20 18.84 -4.09
N GLY A 70 -16.21 19.70 -4.16
CA GLY A 70 -16.37 20.81 -3.25
C GLY A 70 -16.71 20.33 -1.83
N LEU A 71 -16.42 21.16 -0.83
CA LEU A 71 -16.76 20.83 0.57
C LEU A 71 -18.27 20.67 0.78
N ASP A 72 -19.08 21.40 0.00
CA ASP A 72 -20.54 21.32 -0.01
C ASP A 72 -21.07 19.96 -0.51
N GLN A 73 -20.24 19.18 -1.19
CA GLN A 73 -20.57 17.84 -1.68
C GLN A 73 -20.21 16.74 -0.65
N TRP A 74 -19.64 17.11 0.51
CA TRP A 74 -19.21 16.17 1.54
C TRP A 74 -20.36 15.77 2.48
N GLY A 75 -20.74 14.48 2.48
CA GLY A 75 -21.69 13.92 3.45
C GLY A 75 -23.14 13.79 2.98
N HIS A 76 -23.40 13.97 1.69
CA HIS A 76 -24.67 13.62 1.05
C HIS A 76 -24.65 12.18 0.51
#